data_AF-A0A7S0SZS6-F1
#
_entry.id   AF-A0A7S0SZS6-F1
#
_cell.length_a   1.000
_cell.length_b   1.000
_cell.length_c   1.000
_cell.angle_alpha   90.00
_cell.angle_beta   90.00
_cell.angle_gamma   90.00
#
_symmetry.space_group_name_H-M   'P 1'
#
loop_
_entity.id
_entity.type
_entity.pdbx_description
1 polymer ?
#
loop_
_entity_poly.entity_id
_entity_poly.type
_entity_poly.pdbx_seq_one_letter_code
_entity_poly.pdbx_strand_id
1 'polypeptide(L)'
;AAQCVGRVIRSKADYGLMIFADKRYNSHDKRGKLPGWITTHLKEQQLNLSTDMAVQIARTFMRSMAQPYDRGVAGKQLLDQAAVNAMAKAAGFGAPAPPPTKQIAMNGL
;
A
#
# COMPACT_ATOMS: atom_id res chain seq x y z
N ALA A 1 16.34 5.62 13.25
CA ALA A 1 16.32 5.70 11.76
C ALA A 1 14.90 5.62 11.20
N ALA A 2 14.06 4.65 11.58
CA ALA A 2 12.73 4.48 10.96
C ALA A 2 11.83 5.73 10.93
N GLN A 3 11.89 6.59 11.94
CA GLN A 3 11.06 7.80 12.02
C GLN A 3 11.39 8.85 10.93
N CYS A 4 12.64 8.98 10.50
CA CYS A 4 12.98 9.90 9.41
C CYS A 4 12.58 9.33 8.04
N VAL A 5 12.65 8.01 7.91
CA VAL A 5 12.26 7.29 6.70
C VAL A 5 10.75 7.41 6.43
N GLY A 6 9.92 7.39 7.48
CA GLY A 6 8.47 7.60 7.36
C GLY A 6 8.04 8.98 6.88
N ARG A 7 8.94 9.97 6.80
CA ARG A 7 8.62 11.33 6.32
C ARG A 7 8.71 11.48 4.80
N VAL A 8 9.34 10.53 4.12
CA VAL A 8 9.62 10.61 2.68
C VAL A 8 8.38 10.30 1.83
N ILE A 9 7.44 9.50 2.36
CA ILE A 9 6.23 9.09 1.64
C ILE A 9 5.02 9.63 2.42
N ARG A 10 4.14 10.41 1.77
CA ARG A 10 2.90 10.92 2.37
C ARG A 10 1.64 10.29 1.77
N SER A 11 1.67 9.98 0.49
CA SER A 11 0.53 9.47 -0.27
C SER A 11 0.90 8.23 -1.09
N LYS A 12 -0.11 7.49 -1.58
CA LYS A 12 0.09 6.31 -2.45
C LYS A 12 0.70 6.67 -3.81
N ALA A 13 0.52 7.92 -4.25
CA ALA A 13 1.09 8.43 -5.49
C ALA A 13 2.54 8.91 -5.31
N ASP A 14 3.01 9.05 -4.07
CA ASP A 14 4.37 9.46 -3.80
C ASP A 14 5.33 8.28 -3.96
N TYR A 15 6.50 8.56 -4.51
CA TYR A 15 7.63 7.63 -4.53
C TYR A 15 8.85 8.32 -3.94
N GLY A 16 9.71 7.53 -3.31
CA GLY A 16 10.91 8.05 -2.68
C GLY A 16 12.00 6.98 -2.63
N LEU A 17 13.25 7.44 -2.64
CA LEU A 17 14.42 6.60 -2.51
C LEU A 17 15.01 6.76 -1.10
N MET A 18 15.27 5.65 -0.43
CA MET A 18 15.82 5.61 0.91
C MET A 18 17.12 4.79 0.89
N ILE A 19 18.22 5.37 1.33
CA ILE A 19 19.55 4.74 1.31
C ILE A 19 20.08 4.61 2.74
N PHE A 20 20.38 3.39 3.15
CA PHE A 20 21.05 3.09 4.42
C PHE A 20 22.56 2.94 4.19
N ALA A 21 23.29 4.05 4.29
CA ALA A 21 24.72 4.12 3.95
C ALA A 21 25.67 3.67 5.07
N ASP A 22 25.34 2.59 5.80
CA ASP A 22 26.18 2.06 6.88
C ASP A 22 26.13 0.53 6.91
N LYS A 23 27.30 -0.11 6.94
CA LYS A 23 27.47 -1.58 6.93
C LYS A 23 26.68 -2.29 8.03
N ARG A 24 26.43 -1.64 9.16
CA ARG A 24 25.67 -2.22 10.29
C ARG A 24 24.23 -2.53 9.92
N TYR A 25 23.65 -1.83 8.94
CA TYR A 25 22.32 -2.15 8.41
C TYR A 25 22.29 -3.42 7.57
N ASN A 26 23.43 -4.06 7.29
CA ASN A 26 23.44 -5.40 6.71
C ASN A 26 23.18 -6.50 7.77
N SER A 27 23.42 -6.23 9.06
CA SER A 27 23.14 -7.21 10.11
C SER A 27 21.63 -7.39 10.34
N HIS A 28 21.20 -8.63 10.60
CA HIS A 28 19.82 -8.97 10.91
C HIS A 28 19.31 -8.24 12.17
N ASP A 29 20.17 -8.02 13.17
CA ASP A 29 19.79 -7.36 14.43
C ASP A 29 19.39 -5.88 14.24
N LYS A 30 19.93 -5.23 13.21
CA LYS A 30 19.58 -3.84 12.88
C LYS A 30 18.42 -3.78 11.89
N ARG A 31 18.38 -4.71 10.91
CA ARG A 31 17.27 -4.82 9.96
C ARG A 31 15.95 -5.21 10.63
N GLY A 32 16.00 -6.11 11.61
CA GLY A 32 14.83 -6.52 12.38
C GLY A 32 14.21 -5.40 13.23
N LYS A 33 14.94 -4.28 13.44
CA LYS A 33 14.41 -3.09 14.12
C LYS A 33 13.71 -2.12 13.17
N LEU A 34 13.75 -2.37 11.86
CA LEU A 34 13.02 -1.59 10.88
C LEU A 34 11.56 -2.09 10.84
N PRO A 35 10.58 -1.19 10.69
CA PRO A 35 9.19 -1.57 10.49
C PRO A 35 9.00 -2.54 9.32
N GLY A 36 8.04 -3.47 9.47
CA GLY A 36 7.75 -4.51 8.48
C GLY A 36 7.55 -3.99 7.06
N TRP A 37 6.88 -2.85 6.90
CA TRP A 37 6.65 -2.26 5.57
C TRP A 37 7.95 -1.87 4.83
N ILE A 38 9.02 -1.52 5.55
CA ILE A 38 10.34 -1.25 4.96
C ILE A 38 11.02 -2.57 4.63
N THR A 39 11.02 -3.52 5.57
CA THR A 39 11.74 -4.79 5.40
C THR A 39 11.15 -5.64 4.27
N THR A 40 9.84 -5.57 4.02
CA THR A 40 9.19 -6.23 2.87
C THR A 40 9.73 -5.74 1.53
N HIS A 41 10.18 -4.48 1.45
CA HIS A 41 10.69 -3.88 0.20
C HIS A 41 12.22 -3.88 0.12
N LEU A 42 12.92 -4.21 1.22
CA LEU A 42 14.38 -4.31 1.27
C LEU A 42 14.83 -5.72 0.85
N LYS A 43 14.97 -5.92 -0.47
CA LYS A 43 15.36 -7.22 -1.03
C LYS A 43 16.83 -7.54 -0.76
N GLU A 44 17.17 -8.83 -0.70
CA GLU A 44 18.55 -9.28 -0.46
C GLU A 44 19.53 -8.78 -1.53
N GLN A 45 19.09 -8.65 -2.78
CA GLN A 45 19.91 -8.14 -3.87
C GLN A 45 20.26 -6.65 -3.72
N GLN A 46 19.58 -5.92 -2.84
CA GLN A 46 19.79 -4.49 -2.58
C GLN A 46 20.57 -4.25 -1.28
N LEU A 47 21.16 -5.31 -0.71
CA LEU A 47 22.03 -5.23 0.46
C LEU A 47 23.50 -5.16 0.04
N ASN A 48 24.31 -4.48 0.84
CA ASN A 48 25.76 -4.41 0.67
C ASN A 48 26.20 -3.95 -0.75
N LEU A 49 25.50 -2.96 -1.29
CA LEU A 49 25.78 -2.38 -2.59
C LEU A 49 27.01 -1.47 -2.55
N SER A 50 27.80 -1.48 -3.62
CA SER A 50 28.75 -0.41 -3.88
C SER A 50 28.02 0.88 -4.28
N THR A 51 28.71 2.02 -4.19
CA THR A 51 28.16 3.33 -4.57
C THR A 51 27.67 3.34 -6.02
N ASP A 52 28.43 2.75 -6.95
CA ASP A 52 28.07 2.71 -8.37
C ASP A 52 26.80 1.89 -8.63
N MET A 53 26.67 0.74 -7.96
CA MET A 53 25.46 -0.08 -8.04
C MET A 53 24.25 0.65 -7.47
N ALA A 54 24.42 1.34 -6.34
CA ALA A 54 23.35 2.12 -5.73
C ALA A 54 22.88 3.25 -6.66
N VAL A 55 23.80 3.95 -7.34
CA VAL A 55 23.46 4.99 -8.32
C VAL A 55 22.73 4.42 -9.53
N GLN A 56 23.15 3.25 -10.04
CA GLN A 56 22.47 2.59 -11.15
C GLN A 56 21.04 2.20 -10.79
N ILE A 57 20.84 1.58 -9.62
CA ILE A 57 19.51 1.20 -9.11
C ILE A 57 18.64 2.44 -8.92
N ALA A 58 19.19 3.50 -8.32
CA ALA A 58 18.49 4.77 -8.13
C ALA A 58 17.98 5.35 -9.45
N ARG A 59 18.83 5.40 -10.48
CA ARG A 59 18.47 5.93 -11.81
C ARG A 59 17.34 5.12 -12.44
N THR A 60 17.43 3.80 -12.40
CA THR A 60 16.40 2.91 -12.95
C THR A 60 15.07 3.09 -12.22
N PHE A 61 15.11 3.10 -10.87
CA PHE A 61 13.93 3.30 -10.04
C PHE A 61 13.24 4.64 -10.32
N MET A 62 14.00 5.74 -10.37
CA MET A 62 13.39 7.05 -10.63
C MET A 62 12.76 7.14 -12.03
N ARG A 63 13.36 6.52 -13.05
CA ARG A 63 12.79 6.49 -14.40
C ARG A 63 11.52 5.65 -14.48
N SER A 64 11.48 4.50 -13.81
CA SER A 64 10.29 3.65 -13.80
C SER A 64 9.14 4.26 -13.01
N MET A 65 9.45 4.97 -11.92
CA MET A 65 8.43 5.58 -11.06
C MET A 65 7.93 6.94 -11.56
N ALA A 66 8.72 7.65 -12.36
CA ALA A 66 8.32 8.94 -12.95
C ALA A 66 7.31 8.80 -14.11
N GLN A 67 6.87 7.59 -14.45
CA GLN A 67 5.85 7.39 -15.47
C GLN A 67 4.49 7.94 -15.00
N PRO A 68 3.64 8.45 -15.91
CA PRO A 68 2.32 8.96 -15.55
C PRO A 68 1.53 7.93 -14.73
N TYR A 69 1.08 8.34 -13.54
CA TYR A 69 0.32 7.48 -12.64
C TYR A 69 -1.12 7.35 -13.15
N ASP A 70 -1.40 6.25 -13.86
CA ASP A 70 -2.76 5.95 -14.28
C ASP A 70 -3.59 5.47 -13.09
N ARG A 71 -4.56 6.30 -12.69
CA ARG A 71 -5.48 6.02 -11.58
C ARG A 71 -6.35 4.78 -11.84
N GLY A 72 -6.51 4.35 -13.10
CA GLY A 72 -7.23 3.13 -13.45
C GLY A 72 -6.54 1.85 -12.96
N VAL A 73 -5.21 1.86 -12.84
CA VAL A 73 -4.42 0.70 -12.38
C VAL A 73 -4.36 0.63 -10.84
N ALA A 74 -4.77 1.69 -10.15
CA ALA A 74 -4.83 1.77 -8.69
C ALA A 74 -6.01 0.99 -8.05
N GLY A 75 -6.78 0.23 -8.85
CA GLY A 75 -7.96 -0.51 -8.41
C GLY A 75 -7.74 -1.57 -7.31
N LYS A 76 -6.48 -1.91 -6.97
CA LYS A 76 -6.16 -2.77 -5.81
C LYS A 76 -5.90 -2.00 -4.52
N GLN A 77 -5.66 -0.69 -4.60
CA GLN A 77 -5.13 0.11 -3.49
C GLN A 77 -6.13 1.16 -2.99
N LEU A 78 -7.08 1.55 -3.84
CA LEU A 78 -8.20 2.40 -3.50
C LEU A 78 -9.47 1.56 -3.62
N LEU A 79 -10.33 1.64 -2.61
CA LEU A 79 -11.62 0.96 -2.59
C LEU A 79 -12.72 2.02 -2.76
N ASP A 80 -13.61 1.78 -3.72
CA ASP A 80 -14.85 2.54 -3.83
C ASP A 80 -15.97 1.86 -3.03
N GLN A 81 -17.09 2.57 -2.84
CA GLN A 81 -18.21 2.04 -2.06
C GLN A 81 -18.77 0.74 -2.64
N ALA A 82 -18.78 0.61 -3.96
CA ALA A 82 -19.25 -0.59 -4.65
C ALA A 82 -18.35 -1.81 -4.37
N ALA A 83 -17.02 -1.65 -4.42
CA ALA A 83 -16.06 -2.68 -4.08
C ALA A 83 -16.16 -3.10 -2.62
N VAL A 84 -16.33 -2.13 -1.69
CA VAL A 84 -16.51 -2.43 -0.26
C VAL A 84 -17.78 -3.26 -0.04
N ASN A 85 -18.90 -2.88 -0.66
CA ASN A 85 -20.16 -3.62 -0.54
C ASN A 85 -20.07 -5.03 -1.14
N ALA A 86 -19.36 -5.19 -2.24
CA ALA A 86 -19.11 -6.49 -2.85
C ALA A 86 -18.24 -7.39 -1.95
N MET A 87 -17.19 -6.84 -1.34
CA MET A 87 -16.34 -7.58 -0.38
C MET A 87 -17.11 -7.96 0.89
N ALA A 88 -17.94 -7.06 1.42
CA ALA A 88 -18.79 -7.32 2.58
C ALA A 88 -19.77 -8.48 2.30
N LYS A 89 -20.42 -8.45 1.13
CA LYS A 89 -21.32 -9.54 0.69
C LYS A 89 -20.57 -10.88 0.55
N ALA A 90 -19.37 -10.87 -0.04
CA ALA A 90 -18.54 -12.07 -0.19
C ALA A 90 -18.06 -12.64 1.16
N ALA A 91 -17.82 -11.77 2.15
CA ALA A 91 -17.45 -12.14 3.51
C ALA A 91 -18.65 -12.49 4.41
N GLY A 92 -19.88 -12.53 3.87
CA GLY A 92 -21.09 -12.90 4.61
C GLY A 92 -21.72 -11.77 5.44
N PHE A 93 -21.21 -10.55 5.34
CA PHE A 93 -21.81 -9.36 5.96
C PHE A 93 -22.87 -8.78 5.01
N GLY A 94 -24.11 -9.27 5.12
CA GLY A 94 -25.26 -8.74 4.39
C GLY A 94 -25.80 -7.45 5.01
N ALA A 95 -26.39 -6.57 4.17
CA ALA A 95 -27.12 -5.40 4.66
C ALA A 95 -28.27 -5.84 5.59
N PRO A 96 -28.58 -5.07 6.66
CA PRO A 96 -29.75 -5.37 7.48
C PRO A 96 -30.98 -5.44 6.58
N ALA A 97 -31.81 -6.47 6.80
CA ALA A 97 -33.04 -6.65 6.03
C ALA A 97 -33.84 -5.33 6.05
N PRO A 98 -34.37 -4.89 4.90
CA PRO A 98 -35.21 -3.70 4.89
C PRO A 98 -36.37 -3.91 5.88
N PRO A 99 -36.73 -2.89 6.67
CA PRO A 99 -37.81 -3.01 7.64
C PRO A 99 -39.08 -3.48 6.91
N PRO A 100 -39.84 -4.43 7.49
CA PRO A 100 -41.02 -4.97 6.83
C PRO A 100 -42.01 -3.83 6.55
N THR A 101 -42.22 -3.56 5.27
CA THR A 101 -43.26 -2.61 4.84
C THR A 101 -44.60 -3.28 5.14
N LYS A 102 -45.28 -2.84 6.19
CA LYS A 102 -46.68 -3.24 6.44
C LYS A 102 -47.51 -2.80 5.25
N GLN A 103 -47.86 -3.72 4.36
CA GLN A 103 -48.89 -3.49 3.37
C GLN A 103 -50.21 -3.37 4.14
N ILE A 104 -50.64 -2.13 4.40
CA ILE A 104 -51.97 -1.87 4.91
C ILE A 104 -52.92 -2.30 3.80
N ALA A 105 -53.55 -3.46 3.97
CA ALA A 105 -54.66 -3.87 3.14
C ALA A 105 -55.78 -2.84 3.31
N MET A 106 -55.88 -1.90 2.38
CA MET A 106 -57.09 -1.12 2.19
C MET A 106 -58.14 -2.08 1.63
N ASN A 107 -58.83 -2.79 2.52
CA ASN A 107 -60.08 -3.47 2.16
C ASN A 107 -61.10 -2.36 1.85
N GLY A 108 -61.29 -2.12 0.55
CA GLY A 108 -62.38 -1.31 0.04
C GLY A 108 -63.72 -2.01 0.26
N LEU A 109 -64.70 -1.19 0.67
CA LEU A 109 -66.15 -1.25 0.46
C LEU A 109 -66.80 -2.62 0.26
#